data_AF-A0A4U0WFH0-F1
#
_entry.id   AF-A0A4U0WFH0-F1
#
_cell.length_a   1.000
_cell.length_b   1.000
_cell.length_c   1.000
_cell.angle_alpha   90.00
_cell.angle_beta   90.00
_cell.angle_gamma   90.00
#
_symmetry.space_group_name_H-M   'P 1'
#
loop_
_entity.id
_entity.type
_entity.pdbx_description
1 polymer ?
#
loop_
_entity_poly.entity_id
_entity_poly.type
_entity_poly.pdbx_seq_one_letter_code
_entity_poly.pdbx_strand_id
1 'polypeptide(L)'
;MTLTSAHNEQNAIPLCPSCHRAFDNVNDPGLAFIPTDLQYFIDSEKRDFKNRTDIARRLGHIQPRMTPTPQSYLEHQMNQGKLPRDACGGQYWRYTLRDYFPVNADKSFIPGLGPFKEPGLWHGAPMAALKRAFQILGDPVVKGIPEEQMNALWELRKLYAREVVLPKQIGPNPDDGEAVAVTERLNQRSGAASTDHEVTNTGGGESGPSAPNAVGYEPPHGQIQTAPPTNDAATTWKAVLSSTPPNSTDEPTARVPQQRSKTRPPRSTTHVSLLRFGAGSTTESNVLRYLTMLR
;
A
#
# COMPACT_ATOMS: atom_id res chain seq x y z
N MET A 1 8.45 -14.69 -8.98
CA MET A 1 7.46 -13.88 -8.23
C MET A 1 6.07 -14.42 -8.58
N THR A 2 5.50 -15.31 -7.77
CA THR A 2 4.08 -15.68 -7.93
C THR A 2 3.24 -14.52 -7.41
N LEU A 3 3.01 -13.51 -8.25
CA LEU A 3 2.02 -12.44 -8.06
C LEU A 3 0.59 -13.02 -8.17
N THR A 4 0.33 -14.18 -7.58
CA THR A 4 -0.96 -14.89 -7.66
C THR A 4 -2.09 -14.14 -6.95
N SER A 5 -1.79 -13.05 -6.24
CA SER A 5 -2.80 -12.22 -5.57
C SER A 5 -3.59 -11.31 -6.53
N ALA A 6 -3.17 -11.11 -7.78
CA ALA A 6 -3.87 -10.18 -8.69
C ALA A 6 -5.32 -10.61 -9.04
N HIS A 7 -5.66 -11.89 -8.89
CA HIS A 7 -7.00 -12.43 -9.17
C HIS A 7 -7.81 -12.77 -7.91
N ASN A 8 -7.33 -12.42 -6.71
CA ASN A 8 -8.12 -12.60 -5.50
C ASN A 8 -9.18 -11.49 -5.41
N GLU A 9 -10.45 -11.87 -5.34
CA GLU A 9 -11.59 -10.94 -5.20
C GLU A 9 -11.46 -10.02 -3.97
N GLN A 10 -10.74 -10.45 -2.93
CA GLN A 10 -10.42 -9.64 -1.76
C GLN A 10 -9.49 -8.44 -2.07
N ASN A 11 -8.87 -8.42 -3.26
CA ASN A 11 -8.08 -7.30 -3.76
C ASN A 11 -8.86 -6.41 -4.73
N ALA A 12 -10.17 -6.62 -4.86
CA ALA A 12 -11.01 -5.71 -5.62
C ALA A 12 -11.20 -4.38 -4.86
N ILE A 13 -11.25 -3.29 -5.62
CA ILE A 13 -11.65 -1.97 -5.13
C ILE A 13 -12.91 -1.58 -5.91
N PRO A 14 -14.05 -1.36 -5.25
CA PRO A 14 -15.25 -0.92 -5.94
C PRO A 14 -15.08 0.52 -6.42
N LEU A 15 -15.02 0.72 -7.74
CA LEU A 15 -14.85 2.02 -8.38
C LEU A 15 -16.02 2.33 -9.32
N CYS A 16 -16.37 3.61 -9.44
CA CYS A 16 -17.29 4.05 -10.51
C CYS A 16 -16.60 3.92 -11.88
N PRO A 17 -17.34 3.92 -13.00
CA PRO A 17 -16.76 3.73 -14.34
C PRO A 17 -15.61 4.70 -14.67
N SER A 18 -15.71 5.98 -14.26
CA SER A 18 -14.66 6.98 -14.48
C SER A 18 -13.42 6.71 -13.63
N CYS A 19 -13.58 6.45 -12.33
CA CYS A 19 -12.48 6.09 -11.43
C CYS A 19 -11.80 4.79 -11.86
N HIS A 20 -12.57 3.81 -12.33
CA HIS A 20 -12.03 2.55 -12.84
C HIS A 20 -11.13 2.77 -14.05
N ARG A 21 -11.58 3.59 -15.02
CA ARG A 21 -10.78 3.96 -16.19
C ARG A 21 -9.50 4.71 -15.80
N ALA A 22 -9.60 5.65 -14.86
CA ALA A 22 -8.46 6.41 -14.37
C ALA A 22 -7.47 5.55 -13.58
N PHE A 23 -7.94 4.55 -12.85
CA PHE A 23 -7.12 3.63 -12.07
C PHE A 23 -6.43 2.58 -12.95
N ASP A 24 -7.11 2.07 -13.97
CA ASP A 24 -6.60 0.99 -14.83
C ASP A 24 -5.63 1.46 -15.92
N ASN A 25 -5.59 2.76 -16.21
CA ASN A 25 -4.68 3.30 -17.21
C ASN A 25 -3.22 3.21 -16.74
N VAL A 26 -2.53 2.14 -17.19
CA VAL A 26 -1.15 1.84 -16.78
C VAL A 26 -0.15 2.89 -17.27
N ASN A 27 -0.40 3.48 -18.44
CA ASN A 27 0.50 4.47 -19.04
C ASN A 27 0.29 5.87 -18.46
N ASP A 28 -0.92 6.13 -17.96
CA ASP A 28 -1.35 7.46 -17.55
C ASP A 28 -2.34 7.38 -16.38
N PRO A 29 -1.91 6.91 -15.20
CA PRO A 29 -2.81 6.68 -14.07
C PRO A 29 -3.37 8.01 -13.56
N GLY A 30 -4.70 8.12 -13.55
CA GLY A 30 -5.41 9.27 -12.99
C GLY A 30 -5.75 9.10 -11.51
N LEU A 31 -5.79 7.86 -11.00
CA LEU A 31 -6.11 7.54 -9.62
C LEU A 31 -5.08 6.55 -9.04
N ALA A 32 -4.62 6.80 -7.82
CA ALA A 32 -3.65 5.95 -7.13
C ALA A 32 -4.00 5.70 -5.67
N PHE A 33 -3.68 4.49 -5.20
CA PHE A 33 -3.77 4.09 -3.80
C PHE A 33 -2.37 3.79 -3.28
N ILE A 34 -1.95 4.44 -2.19
CA ILE A 34 -0.61 4.29 -1.61
C ILE A 34 -0.78 3.93 -0.13
N PRO A 35 -0.15 2.86 0.39
CA PRO A 35 -0.18 2.57 1.82
C PRO A 35 0.30 3.80 2.62
N THR A 36 -0.40 4.13 3.71
CA THR A 36 -0.04 5.32 4.51
C THR A 36 1.30 5.18 5.23
N ASP A 37 1.74 3.95 5.52
CA ASP A 37 2.99 3.68 6.23
C ASP A 37 3.95 2.90 5.32
N LEU A 38 4.63 3.62 4.43
CA LEU A 38 5.63 3.04 3.52
C LEU A 38 6.88 2.53 4.26
N GLN A 39 7.19 3.11 5.43
CA GLN A 39 8.36 2.73 6.22
C GLN A 39 8.26 1.28 6.71
N TYR A 40 7.07 0.84 7.11
CA TYR A 40 6.81 -0.56 7.45
C TYR A 40 7.26 -1.53 6.33
N PHE A 41 6.95 -1.23 5.07
CA PHE A 41 7.30 -2.08 3.93
C PHE A 41 8.81 -2.04 3.65
N ILE A 42 9.43 -0.88 3.79
CA ILE A 42 10.88 -0.70 3.67
C ILE A 42 11.61 -1.55 4.71
N ASP A 43 11.20 -1.48 5.96
CA ASP A 43 11.82 -2.22 7.06
C ASP A 43 11.59 -3.72 6.92
N SER A 44 10.39 -4.12 6.49
CA SER A 44 10.08 -5.51 6.20
C SER A 44 10.97 -6.07 5.09
N GLU A 45 11.17 -5.37 3.97
CA GLU A 45 12.04 -5.84 2.88
C GLU A 45 13.52 -5.84 3.29
N LYS A 46 13.98 -4.86 4.08
CA LYS A 46 15.35 -4.86 4.64
C LYS A 46 15.59 -6.11 5.51
N ARG A 47 14.64 -6.45 6.38
CA ARG A 47 14.72 -7.62 7.26
C ARG A 47 14.66 -8.93 6.47
N ASP A 48 13.73 -9.04 5.53
CA ASP A 48 13.57 -10.21 4.67
C ASP A 48 14.82 -10.44 3.80
N PHE A 49 15.37 -9.39 3.19
CA PHE A 49 16.59 -9.48 2.40
C PHE A 49 17.76 -10.01 3.22
N LYS A 50 17.99 -9.43 4.41
CA LYS A 50 19.04 -9.91 5.33
C LYS A 50 18.86 -11.39 5.67
N ASN A 51 17.64 -11.79 6.02
CA ASN A 51 17.33 -13.18 6.35
C ASN A 51 17.63 -14.13 5.17
N ARG A 52 17.20 -13.77 3.95
CA ARG A 52 17.49 -14.56 2.74
C ARG A 52 18.98 -14.65 2.47
N THR A 53 19.74 -13.56 2.63
CA THR A 53 21.19 -13.56 2.46
C THR A 53 21.89 -14.46 3.48
N ASP A 54 21.48 -14.39 4.75
CA ASP A 54 22.07 -15.20 5.82
C ASP A 54 21.79 -16.70 5.60
N ILE A 55 20.57 -17.05 5.20
CA ILE A 55 20.19 -18.43 4.89
C ILE A 55 20.94 -18.93 3.64
N ALA A 56 21.01 -18.12 2.57
CA ALA A 56 21.73 -18.45 1.36
C ALA A 56 23.22 -18.74 1.63
N ARG A 57 23.83 -17.97 2.54
CA ARG A 57 25.23 -18.19 2.97
C ARG A 57 25.40 -19.48 3.76
N ARG A 58 24.48 -19.79 4.67
CA ARG A 58 24.60 -20.94 5.60
C ARG A 58 24.20 -22.27 4.96
N LEU A 59 23.13 -22.26 4.19
CA LEU A 59 22.48 -23.48 3.68
C LEU A 59 22.65 -23.67 2.17
N GLY A 60 23.24 -22.70 1.47
CA GLY A 60 23.48 -22.80 0.02
C GLY A 60 22.22 -22.74 -0.84
N HIS A 61 21.07 -22.33 -0.30
CA HIS A 61 19.84 -22.15 -1.07
C HIS A 61 19.16 -20.80 -0.76
N ILE A 62 18.53 -20.21 -1.78
CA ILE A 62 17.81 -18.93 -1.65
C ILE A 62 16.38 -19.23 -1.22
N GLN A 63 15.98 -18.71 -0.05
CA GLN A 63 14.59 -18.77 0.39
C GLN A 63 13.70 -17.85 -0.45
N PRO A 64 12.42 -18.20 -0.67
CA PRO A 64 11.44 -17.30 -1.28
C PRO A 64 11.33 -15.99 -0.49
N ARG A 65 11.11 -14.88 -1.20
CA ARG A 65 10.86 -13.57 -0.59
C ARG A 65 9.56 -13.59 0.20
N MET A 66 9.59 -13.17 1.46
CA MET A 66 8.39 -12.94 2.26
C MET A 66 7.93 -11.49 2.07
N THR A 67 6.66 -11.31 1.73
CA THR A 67 6.05 -9.98 1.58
C THR A 67 5.00 -9.75 2.66
N PRO A 68 4.82 -8.51 3.13
CA PRO A 68 3.74 -8.20 4.06
C PRO A 68 2.37 -8.64 3.54
N THR A 69 1.62 -9.32 4.41
CA THR A 69 0.23 -9.71 4.17
C THR A 69 -0.72 -8.58 4.59
N PRO A 70 -1.99 -8.55 4.11
CA PRO A 70 -2.98 -7.60 4.60
C PRO A 70 -3.09 -7.61 6.13
N GLN A 71 -3.14 -8.82 6.73
CA GLN A 71 -3.24 -9.00 8.17
C GLN A 71 -2.03 -8.42 8.92
N SER A 72 -0.80 -8.70 8.47
CA SER A 72 0.41 -8.16 9.10
C SER A 72 0.47 -6.63 9.06
N TYR A 73 -0.03 -6.03 7.97
CA TYR A 73 -0.05 -4.57 7.83
C TYR A 73 -1.13 -3.94 8.73
N LEU A 74 -2.31 -4.54 8.81
CA LEU A 74 -3.37 -4.14 9.74
C LEU A 74 -2.87 -4.20 11.19
N GLU A 75 -2.28 -5.32 11.60
CA GLU A 75 -1.74 -5.50 12.96
C GLU A 75 -0.67 -4.47 13.29
N HIS A 76 0.25 -4.18 12.37
CA HIS A 76 1.25 -3.12 12.53
C HIS A 76 0.59 -1.77 12.85
N GLN A 77 -0.43 -1.39 12.08
CA GLN A 77 -1.13 -0.12 12.28
C GLN A 77 -1.95 -0.08 13.58
N MET A 78 -2.55 -1.20 13.97
CA MET A 78 -3.23 -1.33 15.27
C MET A 78 -2.25 -1.20 16.44
N ASN A 79 -1.07 -1.84 16.35
CA ASN A 79 -0.04 -1.78 17.38
C ASN A 79 0.55 -0.37 17.55
N GLN A 80 0.53 0.45 16.50
CA GLN A 80 0.90 1.86 16.55
C GLN A 80 -0.23 2.78 17.04
N GLY A 81 -1.42 2.24 17.37
CA GLY A 81 -2.58 3.05 17.74
C GLY A 81 -3.17 3.89 16.61
N LYS A 82 -2.79 3.62 15.34
CA LYS A 82 -3.30 4.33 14.16
C LYS A 82 -4.69 3.84 13.75
N LEU A 83 -5.06 2.61 14.14
CA LEU A 83 -6.34 1.99 13.82
C LEU A 83 -7.03 1.41 15.06
N PRO A 84 -8.36 1.45 15.11
CA PRO A 84 -9.12 0.76 16.14
C PRO A 84 -9.06 -0.76 15.94
N ARG A 85 -9.36 -1.52 17.01
CA ARG A 85 -9.20 -2.98 17.02
C ARG A 85 -10.18 -3.73 16.12
N ASP A 86 -11.25 -3.08 15.72
CA ASP A 86 -12.31 -3.58 14.84
C ASP A 86 -12.10 -3.20 13.37
N ALA A 87 -10.99 -2.52 13.02
CA ALA A 87 -10.69 -2.16 11.65
C ALA A 87 -10.56 -3.40 10.75
N CYS A 88 -11.24 -3.38 9.60
CA CYS A 88 -11.25 -4.53 8.68
C CYS A 88 -10.10 -4.51 7.65
N GLY A 89 -9.15 -3.58 7.73
CA GLY A 89 -8.07 -3.46 6.75
C GLY A 89 -7.11 -2.30 7.03
N GLY A 90 -6.02 -2.25 6.26
CA GLY A 90 -5.01 -1.20 6.41
C GLY A 90 -5.45 0.14 5.82
N GLN A 91 -4.75 1.22 6.21
CA GLN A 91 -4.97 2.56 5.68
C GLN A 91 -4.16 2.82 4.40
N TYR A 92 -4.80 3.50 3.46
CA TYR A 92 -4.24 3.92 2.18
C TYR A 92 -4.63 5.37 1.84
N TRP A 93 -3.64 6.15 1.40
CA TRP A 93 -3.88 7.43 0.76
C TRP A 93 -4.49 7.22 -0.62
N ARG A 94 -5.37 8.14 -1.01
CA ARG A 94 -6.08 8.14 -2.29
C ARG A 94 -5.72 9.42 -3.03
N TYR A 95 -4.93 9.28 -4.08
CA TYR A 95 -4.45 10.40 -4.87
C TYR A 95 -5.18 10.47 -6.20
N THR A 96 -5.78 11.62 -6.48
CA THR A 96 -6.24 11.99 -7.81
C THR A 96 -5.10 12.73 -8.50
N LEU A 97 -4.53 12.11 -9.52
CA LEU A 97 -3.34 12.61 -10.23
C LEU A 97 -3.69 13.44 -11.46
N ARG A 98 -4.88 13.19 -12.04
CA ARG A 98 -5.37 13.86 -13.25
C ARG A 98 -6.83 14.22 -13.13
N ASP A 99 -7.24 15.22 -13.88
CA ASP A 99 -8.64 15.56 -14.02
C ASP A 99 -9.30 14.55 -14.98
N TYR A 100 -10.01 13.59 -14.40
CA TYR A 100 -10.85 12.64 -15.14
C TYR A 100 -12.33 12.78 -14.76
N PHE A 101 -12.67 13.86 -14.04
CA PHE A 101 -14.06 14.16 -13.74
C PHE A 101 -14.77 14.68 -14.99
N PRO A 102 -16.09 14.47 -15.13
CA PRO A 102 -16.83 14.96 -16.29
C PRO A 102 -16.68 16.49 -16.44
N VAL A 103 -16.69 16.98 -17.69
CA VAL A 103 -16.40 18.38 -18.10
C VAL A 103 -17.22 19.47 -17.37
N ASN A 104 -18.32 19.08 -16.72
CA ASN A 104 -19.20 19.96 -15.97
C ASN A 104 -18.85 20.04 -14.46
N ALA A 105 -17.85 19.28 -14.00
CA ALA A 105 -17.28 19.45 -12.67
C ALA A 105 -16.41 20.71 -12.64
N ASP A 106 -16.31 21.33 -11.46
CA ASP A 106 -15.49 22.52 -11.25
C ASP A 106 -14.06 22.28 -11.77
N LYS A 107 -13.60 23.19 -12.66
CA LYS A 107 -12.34 23.05 -13.40
C LYS A 107 -11.10 23.39 -12.56
N SER A 108 -11.28 23.73 -11.28
CA SER A 108 -10.18 23.99 -10.34
C SER A 108 -9.53 22.70 -9.84
N PHE A 109 -9.26 21.74 -10.74
CA PHE A 109 -8.61 20.49 -10.36
C PHE A 109 -7.18 20.75 -9.88
N ILE A 110 -6.89 20.30 -8.67
CA ILE A 110 -5.54 20.30 -8.10
C ILE A 110 -5.15 18.84 -7.84
N PRO A 111 -4.09 18.32 -8.50
CA PRO A 111 -3.57 16.99 -8.21
C PRO A 111 -3.25 16.82 -6.73
N GLY A 112 -3.55 15.65 -6.18
CA GLY A 112 -3.22 15.30 -4.81
C GLY A 112 -4.33 14.50 -4.14
N LEU A 113 -4.56 14.74 -2.85
CA LEU A 113 -5.59 14.04 -2.09
C LEU A 113 -7.01 14.40 -2.55
N GLY A 114 -7.19 15.52 -3.26
CA GLY A 114 -8.49 15.96 -3.77
C GLY A 114 -9.57 15.95 -2.67
N PRO A 115 -10.75 15.34 -2.92
CA PRO A 115 -11.81 15.23 -1.92
C PRO A 115 -11.52 14.19 -0.81
N PHE A 116 -10.43 13.41 -0.92
CA PHE A 116 -10.06 12.32 -0.02
C PHE A 116 -8.95 12.75 0.95
N LYS A 117 -9.23 13.77 1.77
CA LYS A 117 -8.27 14.33 2.74
C LYS A 117 -7.82 13.34 3.83
N GLU A 118 -8.61 12.30 4.05
CA GLU A 118 -8.33 11.25 5.04
C GLU A 118 -7.96 9.94 4.35
N PRO A 119 -7.10 9.10 4.97
CA PRO A 119 -6.87 7.75 4.49
C PRO A 119 -8.15 6.92 4.42
N GLY A 120 -8.23 6.03 3.43
CA GLY A 120 -9.29 5.02 3.33
C GLY A 120 -8.83 3.68 3.88
N LEU A 121 -9.77 2.90 4.45
CA LEU A 121 -9.52 1.51 4.81
C LEU A 121 -9.70 0.59 3.61
N TRP A 122 -8.79 -0.37 3.46
CA TRP A 122 -8.91 -1.43 2.48
C TRP A 122 -8.29 -2.73 2.98
N HIS A 123 -9.02 -3.83 2.79
CA HIS A 123 -8.66 -5.16 3.28
C HIS A 123 -7.81 -5.97 2.29
N GLY A 124 -7.55 -5.41 1.12
CA GLY A 124 -6.74 -6.08 0.11
C GLY A 124 -5.24 -6.09 0.41
N ALA A 125 -4.53 -6.85 -0.41
CA ALA A 125 -3.11 -7.07 -0.32
C ALA A 125 -2.34 -5.76 -0.57
N PRO A 126 -1.52 -5.30 0.39
CA PRO A 126 -0.76 -4.06 0.22
C PRO A 126 0.21 -4.16 -0.96
N MET A 127 0.69 -5.36 -1.28
CA MET A 127 1.53 -5.59 -2.46
C MET A 127 0.83 -5.27 -3.79
N ALA A 128 -0.50 -5.43 -3.87
CA ALA A 128 -1.26 -5.04 -5.05
C ALA A 128 -1.32 -3.51 -5.20
N ALA A 129 -1.53 -2.79 -4.09
CA ALA A 129 -1.46 -1.32 -4.08
C ALA A 129 -0.05 -0.82 -4.43
N LEU A 130 1.00 -1.39 -3.82
CA LEU A 130 2.40 -1.01 -4.10
C LEU A 130 2.78 -1.25 -5.56
N LYS A 131 2.37 -2.39 -6.15
CA LYS A 131 2.63 -2.66 -7.57
C LYS A 131 2.05 -1.57 -8.47
N ARG A 132 0.86 -1.06 -8.15
CA ARG A 132 0.24 0.08 -8.85
C ARG A 132 0.97 1.39 -8.55
N ALA A 133 1.33 1.63 -7.28
CA ALA A 133 2.10 2.82 -6.89
C ALA A 133 3.45 2.92 -7.62
N PHE A 134 4.14 1.79 -7.87
CA PHE A 134 5.38 1.80 -8.65
C PHE A 134 5.21 2.17 -10.12
N GLN A 135 4.01 2.03 -10.70
CA GLN A 135 3.74 2.48 -12.07
C GLN A 135 3.82 4.00 -12.17
N ILE A 136 3.43 4.70 -11.10
CA ILE A 136 3.45 6.16 -11.01
C ILE A 136 4.88 6.70 -11.10
N LEU A 137 5.87 5.96 -10.58
CA LEU A 137 7.29 6.35 -10.64
C LEU A 137 7.83 6.45 -12.07
N GLY A 138 7.11 5.93 -13.07
CA GLY A 138 7.45 6.05 -14.48
C GLY A 138 6.96 7.35 -15.14
N ASP A 139 6.05 8.09 -14.51
CA ASP A 139 5.54 9.37 -15.05
C ASP A 139 6.43 10.54 -14.57
N PRO A 140 7.20 11.20 -15.46
CA PRO A 140 8.07 12.31 -15.08
C PRO A 140 7.30 13.58 -14.68
N VAL A 141 5.99 13.64 -14.95
CA VAL A 141 5.15 14.83 -14.74
C VAL A 141 4.14 14.63 -13.60
N VAL A 142 4.25 13.53 -12.84
CA VAL A 142 3.32 13.28 -11.74
C VAL A 142 3.38 14.41 -10.70
N LYS A 143 2.20 14.93 -10.35
CA LYS A 143 2.01 15.97 -9.32
C LYS A 143 1.04 15.49 -8.26
N GLY A 144 1.07 16.13 -7.09
CA GLY A 144 0.09 15.92 -6.01
C GLY A 144 0.47 14.84 -4.98
N ILE A 145 1.46 13.99 -5.27
CA ILE A 145 2.03 13.09 -4.27
C ILE A 145 3.17 13.82 -3.54
N PRO A 146 3.19 13.84 -2.20
CA PRO A 146 4.29 14.43 -1.43
C PRO A 146 5.64 13.80 -1.78
N GLU A 147 6.69 14.62 -1.84
CA GLU A 147 8.04 14.19 -2.20
C GLU A 147 8.55 13.06 -1.28
N GLU A 148 8.25 13.14 0.02
CA GLU A 148 8.61 12.11 0.98
C GLU A 148 8.04 10.73 0.60
N GLN A 149 6.77 10.67 0.17
CA GLN A 149 6.15 9.41 -0.25
C GLN A 149 6.75 8.92 -1.57
N MET A 150 7.07 9.81 -2.50
CA MET A 150 7.76 9.46 -3.74
C MET A 150 9.15 8.88 -3.47
N ASN A 151 9.91 9.48 -2.54
CA ASN A 151 11.22 9.02 -2.13
C ASN A 151 11.15 7.64 -1.46
N ALA A 152 10.18 7.43 -0.57
CA ALA A 152 9.95 6.13 0.07
C ALA A 152 9.55 5.05 -0.96
N LEU A 153 8.72 5.38 -1.95
CA LEU A 153 8.38 4.45 -3.04
C LEU A 153 9.61 4.10 -3.91
N TRP A 154 10.46 5.09 -4.21
CA TRP A 154 11.71 4.86 -4.93
C TRP A 154 12.68 3.97 -4.15
N GLU A 155 12.85 4.21 -2.85
CA GLU A 155 13.63 3.35 -1.97
C GLU A 155 13.08 1.92 -2.01
N LEU A 156 11.78 1.76 -1.76
CA LEU A 156 11.16 0.44 -1.73
C LEU A 156 11.30 -0.32 -3.06
N ARG A 157 11.16 0.38 -4.20
CA ARG A 157 11.39 -0.19 -5.53
C ARG A 157 12.85 -0.66 -5.69
N LYS A 158 13.83 0.15 -5.26
CA LYS A 158 15.25 -0.25 -5.27
C LYS A 158 15.48 -1.48 -4.39
N LEU A 159 14.87 -1.52 -3.19
CA LEU A 159 15.01 -2.65 -2.28
C LEU A 159 14.48 -3.96 -2.89
N TYR A 160 13.31 -3.91 -3.54
CA TYR A 160 12.71 -5.06 -4.22
C TYR A 160 13.46 -5.52 -5.47
N ALA A 161 14.23 -4.64 -6.11
CA ALA A 161 15.06 -5.00 -7.26
C ALA A 161 16.35 -5.75 -6.86
N ARG A 162 16.71 -5.79 -5.57
CA ARG A 162 17.90 -6.50 -5.11
C ARG A 162 17.73 -8.02 -5.22
N GLU A 163 18.79 -8.66 -5.68
CA GLU A 163 18.91 -10.10 -5.77
C GLU A 163 19.85 -10.63 -4.69
N VAL A 164 19.57 -11.84 -4.21
CA VAL A 164 20.48 -12.56 -3.32
C VAL A 164 21.34 -13.47 -4.19
N VAL A 165 22.65 -13.29 -4.11
CA VAL A 165 23.62 -14.09 -4.87
C VAL A 165 24.13 -15.22 -3.97
N LEU A 166 24.08 -16.46 -4.46
CA LEU A 166 24.70 -17.59 -3.77
C LEU A 166 26.22 -17.43 -3.79
N PRO A 167 26.93 -17.75 -2.69
CA PRO A 167 28.37 -17.86 -2.75
C PRO A 167 28.73 -18.86 -3.85
N LYS A 168 29.46 -18.40 -4.88
CA LYS A 168 30.05 -19.32 -5.86
C LYS A 168 30.88 -20.28 -5.04
N GLN A 169 30.55 -21.58 -5.08
CA GLN A 169 31.45 -22.57 -4.51
C GLN A 169 32.74 -22.46 -5.31
N ILE A 170 33.76 -21.87 -4.70
CA ILE A 170 35.13 -22.00 -5.17
C ILE A 170 35.44 -23.46 -4.88
N GLY A 171 35.11 -24.33 -5.84
CA GLY A 171 35.61 -25.69 -5.83
C GLY A 171 37.14 -25.61 -5.81
N PRO A 172 37.83 -26.49 -5.06
CA PRO A 172 39.26 -26.66 -5.26
C PRO A 172 39.42 -27.10 -6.71
N ASN A 173 40.08 -26.29 -7.56
CA ASN A 173 40.56 -26.76 -8.85
C ASN A 173 41.51 -27.93 -8.58
N PRO A 174 41.19 -29.17 -8.95
CA PRO A 174 42.12 -30.28 -8.88
C PRO A 174 42.75 -30.42 -10.28
N ASP A 175 43.54 -29.43 -10.69
CA ASP A 175 44.31 -29.57 -11.94
C ASP A 175 45.58 -28.72 -11.93
N ASP A 176 46.37 -28.86 -10.86
CA ASP A 176 47.82 -28.65 -10.94
C ASP A 176 48.45 -30.00 -11.24
N GLY A 177 48.54 -30.28 -12.54
CA GLY A 177 48.99 -31.55 -13.07
C GLY A 177 49.69 -31.50 -14.41
N GLU A 178 50.14 -30.35 -14.95
CA GLU A 178 51.17 -30.37 -15.99
C GLU A 178 51.96 -29.06 -16.12
N ALA A 179 53.26 -29.17 -15.86
CA ALA A 179 54.25 -28.14 -16.11
C ALA A 179 54.68 -28.18 -17.58
N VAL A 180 54.46 -27.12 -18.36
CA VAL A 180 55.31 -26.78 -19.51
C VAL A 180 55.52 -25.28 -19.65
N ALA A 181 56.80 -24.94 -19.51
CA ALA A 181 57.57 -23.78 -19.92
C ALA A 181 56.99 -22.74 -20.92
N VAL A 182 57.23 -21.47 -20.57
CA VAL A 182 57.85 -20.40 -21.39
C VAL A 182 57.19 -20.05 -22.74
N THR A 183 56.59 -18.85 -22.80
CA THR A 183 57.09 -17.80 -23.69
C THR A 183 56.82 -16.40 -23.12
N GLU A 184 57.91 -15.64 -22.95
CA GLU A 184 57.91 -14.18 -22.82
C GLU A 184 57.15 -13.51 -23.98
N ARG A 185 56.39 -12.45 -23.69
CA ARG A 185 56.48 -11.19 -24.43
C ARG A 185 55.78 -10.04 -23.70
N LEU A 186 56.63 -9.13 -23.22
CA LEU A 186 56.48 -7.67 -23.12
C LEU A 186 55.07 -7.07 -23.35
N ASN A 187 54.58 -6.32 -22.36
CA ASN A 187 54.44 -4.88 -22.57
C ASN A 187 54.45 -4.09 -21.25
N GLN A 188 55.58 -3.41 -21.03
CA GLN A 188 55.73 -2.31 -20.07
C GLN A 188 55.26 -1.00 -20.70
N ARG A 189 54.45 -0.23 -19.97
CA ARG A 189 54.54 1.25 -19.84
C ARG A 189 53.58 1.68 -18.72
N SER A 190 54.04 1.96 -17.48
CA SER A 190 54.63 3.22 -16.98
C SER A 190 53.69 4.43 -17.18
N GLY A 191 53.34 5.27 -16.20
CA GLY A 191 53.83 5.54 -14.83
C GLY A 191 52.70 6.13 -13.96
N ALA A 192 52.76 6.19 -12.62
CA ALA A 192 53.74 6.77 -11.69
C ALA A 192 53.39 8.21 -11.25
N ALA A 193 53.03 8.35 -9.96
CA ALA A 193 53.21 9.46 -9.00
C ALA A 193 52.16 9.21 -7.87
N SER A 194 52.46 8.66 -6.70
CA SER A 194 53.45 8.96 -5.65
C SER A 194 53.34 10.37 -5.07
N THR A 195 52.77 10.45 -3.86
CA THR A 195 53.33 11.28 -2.79
C THR A 195 52.83 10.76 -1.45
N ASP A 196 53.81 10.47 -0.61
CA ASP A 196 53.72 10.00 0.75
C ASP A 196 53.09 11.04 1.69
N HIS A 197 52.41 10.58 2.74
CA HIS A 197 52.57 11.17 4.06
C HIS A 197 52.27 10.15 5.16
N GLU A 198 53.38 9.75 5.78
CA GLU A 198 53.53 9.06 7.06
C GLU A 198 53.09 9.98 8.21
N VAL A 199 52.18 9.50 9.07
CA VAL A 199 52.10 9.92 10.48
C VAL A 199 51.79 8.69 11.32
N THR A 200 52.78 8.28 12.09
CA THR A 200 52.70 7.37 13.21
C THR A 200 51.91 8.01 14.36
N ASN A 201 51.03 7.25 15.01
CA ASN A 201 50.85 7.46 16.45
C ASN A 201 50.46 6.18 17.19
N THR A 202 51.19 5.99 18.28
CA THR A 202 51.27 4.86 19.20
C THR A 202 50.42 5.10 20.43
N GLY A 203 49.89 4.02 21.02
CA GLY A 203 49.28 3.95 22.35
C GLY A 203 47.93 3.24 22.28
N GLY A 204 47.65 2.11 22.94
CA GLY A 204 48.21 1.56 24.17
C GLY A 204 47.06 1.45 25.19
N GLY A 205 46.80 0.25 25.72
CA GLY A 205 45.82 -0.02 26.78
C GLY A 205 44.77 -1.06 26.37
N GLU A 206 45.01 -2.36 26.54
CA GLU A 206 44.84 -3.15 27.78
C GLU A 206 43.41 -3.71 27.99
N SER A 207 43.35 -5.05 27.94
CA SER A 207 42.77 -5.91 28.99
C SER A 207 41.27 -5.85 29.27
N GLY A 208 40.54 -6.80 28.67
CA GLY A 208 39.92 -7.92 29.39
C GLY A 208 38.66 -7.69 30.27
N PRO A 209 37.93 -8.76 30.59
CA PRO A 209 36.47 -8.75 30.72
C PRO A 209 35.97 -8.77 32.17
N SER A 210 34.73 -8.33 32.42
CA SER A 210 33.89 -8.80 33.54
C SER A 210 32.43 -8.35 33.39
N ALA A 211 31.55 -9.32 33.19
CA ALA A 211 30.21 -9.32 33.78
C ALA A 211 30.35 -9.88 35.21
N PRO A 212 29.49 -9.50 36.17
CA PRO A 212 28.28 -10.31 36.37
C PRO A 212 27.06 -9.56 36.97
N ASN A 213 25.99 -10.33 37.10
CA ASN A 213 24.86 -10.20 38.03
C ASN A 213 23.57 -9.52 37.54
N ALA A 214 22.69 -10.43 37.11
CA ALA A 214 21.25 -10.38 37.30
C ALA A 214 20.89 -10.03 38.75
N VAL A 215 20.00 -9.05 38.91
CA VAL A 215 19.19 -8.88 40.12
C VAL A 215 17.74 -8.85 39.67
N GLY A 216 16.98 -9.84 40.13
CA GLY A 216 15.56 -9.94 39.89
C GLY A 216 14.81 -8.81 40.57
N TYR A 217 13.83 -8.25 39.86
CA TYR A 217 12.72 -7.53 40.45
C TYR A 217 11.45 -8.33 40.18
N GLU A 218 10.97 -8.99 41.22
CA GLU A 218 9.59 -9.49 41.31
C GLU A 218 8.63 -8.29 41.48
N PRO A 219 7.38 -8.40 40.99
CA PRO A 219 6.44 -7.31 40.96
C PRO A 219 5.65 -7.21 42.27
N PRO A 220 5.32 -6.01 42.77
CA PRO A 220 4.33 -5.89 43.83
C PRO A 220 2.92 -6.09 43.25
N HIS A 221 2.28 -7.17 43.69
CA HIS A 221 0.83 -7.30 43.75
C HIS A 221 0.21 -6.08 44.45
N GLY A 222 -0.78 -5.46 43.83
CA GLY A 222 -1.46 -4.29 44.38
C GLY A 222 -2.81 -4.01 43.74
N GLN A 223 -3.82 -4.74 44.20
CA GLN A 223 -5.22 -4.34 44.37
C GLN A 223 -6.06 -3.93 43.14
N ILE A 224 -6.95 -4.86 42.83
CA ILE A 224 -8.29 -4.65 42.27
C ILE A 224 -9.03 -3.63 43.15
N GLN A 225 -9.44 -2.49 42.57
CA GLN A 225 -10.56 -1.72 43.08
C GLN A 225 -11.63 -1.59 42.00
N THR A 226 -12.81 -2.02 42.42
CA THR A 226 -14.11 -2.03 41.77
C THR A 226 -14.58 -0.62 41.42
N ALA A 227 -15.13 -0.48 40.21
CA ALA A 227 -15.94 0.66 39.81
C ALA A 227 -17.22 0.78 40.66
N PRO A 228 -17.80 1.98 40.76
CA PRO A 228 -19.24 2.14 40.78
C PRO A 228 -19.76 2.82 39.49
N PRO A 229 -21.01 2.50 39.11
CA PRO A 229 -21.62 2.93 37.85
C PRO A 229 -22.26 4.30 38.00
N THR A 230 -22.43 5.01 36.88
CA THR A 230 -23.62 5.85 36.55
C THR A 230 -23.28 6.75 35.36
N ASN A 231 -23.85 6.47 34.19
CA ASN A 231 -25.04 7.17 33.71
C ASN A 231 -25.23 6.95 32.21
N ASP A 232 -26.37 6.35 31.91
CA ASP A 232 -27.01 6.33 30.62
C ASP A 232 -27.19 7.75 30.06
N ALA A 233 -26.82 7.93 28.80
CA ALA A 233 -27.39 8.97 27.95
C ALA A 233 -27.48 8.43 26.51
N ALA A 234 -28.46 7.54 26.33
CA ALA A 234 -28.96 7.15 25.02
C ALA A 234 -29.53 8.39 24.31
N THR A 235 -28.77 8.95 23.36
CA THR A 235 -29.31 9.99 22.47
C THR A 235 -30.07 9.32 21.34
N THR A 236 -31.37 9.21 21.57
CA THR A 236 -32.40 8.79 20.62
C THR A 236 -32.63 9.92 19.61
N TRP A 237 -32.25 9.74 18.35
CA TRP A 237 -32.73 10.59 17.26
C TRP A 237 -34.02 10.00 16.71
N LYS A 238 -35.15 10.48 17.24
CA LYS A 238 -36.48 10.23 16.67
C LYS A 238 -36.71 11.17 15.49
N ALA A 239 -37.24 10.57 14.43
CA ALA A 239 -37.81 11.20 13.27
C ALA A 239 -38.90 12.21 13.65
N VAL A 240 -38.94 13.33 12.91
CA VAL A 240 -40.13 14.17 12.78
C VAL A 240 -40.41 14.32 11.28
N LEU A 241 -41.48 13.66 10.84
CA LEU A 241 -42.17 13.90 9.60
C LEU A 241 -43.21 15.01 9.79
N SER A 242 -43.50 15.68 8.68
CA SER A 242 -44.76 16.37 8.34
C SER A 242 -44.92 17.83 8.76
N SER A 243 -44.98 18.70 7.74
CA SER A 243 -46.07 19.69 7.53
C SER A 243 -46.00 20.27 6.11
N THR A 244 -46.90 19.85 5.22
CA THR A 244 -47.53 20.65 4.13
C THR A 244 -48.48 21.70 4.75
N PRO A 245 -49.03 22.76 4.07
CA PRO A 245 -49.67 22.78 2.71
C PRO A 245 -49.62 24.20 2.01
N PRO A 246 -50.56 24.67 1.13
CA PRO A 246 -51.35 24.08 0.02
C PRO A 246 -51.31 24.86 -1.34
N ASN A 247 -51.87 24.21 -2.38
CA ASN A 247 -52.67 24.68 -3.55
C ASN A 247 -52.32 25.90 -4.42
N SER A 248 -52.23 25.65 -5.74
CA SER A 248 -53.09 26.28 -6.79
C SER A 248 -52.87 25.55 -8.13
N THR A 249 -53.82 24.72 -8.59
CA THR A 249 -54.69 24.92 -9.78
C THR A 249 -54.02 25.55 -11.00
N ASP A 250 -53.81 24.76 -12.06
CA ASP A 250 -54.56 24.87 -13.32
C ASP A 250 -54.16 23.76 -14.34
N GLU A 251 -55.17 22.96 -14.72
CA GLU A 251 -55.31 22.21 -15.99
C GLU A 251 -56.23 23.04 -16.92
N PRO A 252 -56.49 22.74 -18.22
CA PRO A 252 -56.27 21.49 -18.94
C PRO A 252 -55.73 21.66 -20.39
N THR A 253 -55.45 20.55 -21.09
CA THR A 253 -56.16 20.18 -22.35
C THR A 253 -55.50 18.93 -22.98
N ALA A 254 -56.36 17.96 -23.28
CA ALA A 254 -56.11 16.65 -23.84
C ALA A 254 -55.53 16.62 -25.27
N ARG A 255 -54.83 15.53 -25.60
CA ARG A 255 -55.05 14.73 -26.83
C ARG A 255 -54.33 13.37 -26.78
N VAL A 256 -55.14 12.31 -26.73
CA VAL A 256 -54.90 10.92 -27.13
C VAL A 256 -55.22 10.87 -28.65
N PRO A 257 -54.56 10.08 -29.55
CA PRO A 257 -54.66 8.63 -29.46
C PRO A 257 -53.55 7.73 -30.08
N GLN A 258 -53.75 6.44 -29.75
CA GLN A 258 -53.54 5.23 -30.54
C GLN A 258 -52.35 4.30 -30.22
N GLN A 259 -52.76 3.21 -29.57
CA GLN A 259 -52.08 1.95 -29.37
C GLN A 259 -51.62 1.30 -30.69
N ARG A 260 -50.45 0.68 -30.67
CA ARG A 260 -50.17 -0.51 -31.48
C ARG A 260 -49.39 -1.53 -30.65
N SER A 261 -50.11 -2.54 -30.21
CA SER A 261 -49.61 -3.72 -29.51
C SER A 261 -48.77 -4.60 -30.44
N LYS A 262 -47.53 -4.89 -30.01
CA LYS A 262 -46.79 -6.09 -30.44
C LYS A 262 -46.25 -6.80 -29.20
N THR A 263 -46.85 -7.95 -28.95
CA THR A 263 -46.50 -8.96 -27.95
C THR A 263 -45.07 -9.47 -28.21
N ARG A 264 -44.22 -9.37 -27.18
CA ARG A 264 -42.89 -10.00 -27.12
C ARG A 264 -42.85 -10.88 -25.86
N PRO A 265 -42.31 -12.11 -25.93
CA PRO A 265 -42.35 -13.03 -24.80
C PRO A 265 -41.41 -12.57 -23.67
N PRO A 266 -41.72 -12.93 -22.40
CA PRO A 266 -40.97 -12.49 -21.24
C PRO A 266 -39.59 -13.18 -21.19
N ARG A 267 -38.53 -12.37 -21.19
CA ARG A 267 -37.18 -12.81 -20.84
C ARG A 267 -37.11 -12.93 -19.32
N SER A 268 -36.87 -14.15 -18.84
CA SER A 268 -36.53 -14.47 -17.46
C SER A 268 -35.48 -13.49 -16.93
N THR A 269 -35.90 -12.67 -15.97
CA THR A 269 -35.04 -11.74 -15.24
C THR A 269 -34.60 -12.47 -14.00
N THR A 270 -33.46 -13.17 -14.08
CA THR A 270 -32.74 -13.60 -12.88
C THR A 270 -32.26 -12.33 -12.18
N HIS A 271 -33.03 -11.90 -11.19
CA HIS A 271 -32.67 -10.83 -10.27
C HIS A 271 -31.44 -11.32 -9.48
N VAL A 272 -30.24 -11.00 -9.96
CA VAL A 272 -29.02 -11.17 -9.17
C VAL A 272 -29.11 -10.13 -8.06
N SER A 273 -29.58 -10.57 -6.90
CA SER A 273 -29.51 -9.82 -5.66
C SER A 273 -28.04 -9.59 -5.35
N LEU A 274 -27.55 -8.37 -5.60
CA LEU A 274 -26.27 -7.91 -5.10
C LEU A 274 -26.35 -7.95 -3.58
N LEU A 275 -25.79 -9.02 -3.00
CA LEU A 275 -25.60 -9.14 -1.56
C LEU A 275 -24.88 -7.89 -1.06
N ARG A 276 -25.51 -7.21 -0.11
CA ARG A 276 -24.96 -6.08 0.65
C ARG A 276 -23.64 -6.52 1.29
N PHE A 277 -22.52 -6.14 0.70
CA PHE A 277 -21.21 -6.27 1.32
C PHE A 277 -20.84 -4.98 2.04
N GLY A 278 -20.48 -5.10 3.32
CA GLY A 278 -19.84 -4.06 4.13
C GLY A 278 -20.79 -3.07 4.81
N ALA A 279 -21.25 -3.39 6.02
CA ALA A 279 -21.79 -2.39 6.93
C ALA A 279 -20.66 -1.40 7.29
N GLY A 280 -20.67 -0.22 6.64
CA GLY A 280 -19.72 0.87 6.92
C GLY A 280 -19.28 1.69 5.70
N SER A 281 -19.47 1.18 4.48
CA SER A 281 -19.21 1.93 3.25
C SER A 281 -20.37 1.70 2.28
N THR A 282 -21.51 2.34 2.53
CA THR A 282 -22.62 2.25 1.60
C THR A 282 -22.25 2.95 0.30
N THR A 283 -22.55 2.31 -0.84
CA THR A 283 -22.53 2.92 -2.18
C THR A 283 -23.26 4.25 -2.19
N GLU A 284 -24.29 4.37 -1.35
CA GLU A 284 -25.06 5.57 -1.09
C GLU A 284 -24.23 6.74 -0.52
N SER A 285 -23.27 6.49 0.38
CA SER A 285 -22.35 7.52 0.87
C SER A 285 -21.41 8.02 -0.24
N ASN A 286 -20.92 7.11 -1.09
CA ASN A 286 -20.10 7.48 -2.24
C ASN A 286 -20.92 8.21 -3.32
N VAL A 287 -22.19 7.83 -3.53
CA VAL A 287 -23.11 8.49 -4.45
C VAL A 287 -23.51 9.87 -3.93
N LEU A 288 -23.84 10.01 -2.65
CA LEU A 288 -24.12 11.31 -2.03
C LEU A 288 -22.91 12.25 -2.11
N ARG A 289 -21.70 11.73 -1.87
CA ARG A 289 -20.46 12.49 -2.02
C ARG A 289 -20.20 12.91 -3.46
N TYR A 290 -20.51 12.04 -4.43
CA TYR A 290 -20.45 12.37 -5.86
C TYR A 290 -21.49 13.44 -6.25
N LEU A 291 -22.72 13.33 -5.75
CA LEU A 291 -23.78 14.31 -5.99
C LEU A 291 -23.46 15.67 -5.36
N THR A 292 -22.76 15.71 -4.22
CA THR A 292 -22.29 16.98 -3.64
C THR A 292 -21.13 17.62 -4.40
N MET A 293 -20.35 16.86 -5.18
CA MET A 293 -19.29 17.41 -6.04
C MET A 293 -19.81 17.94 -7.39
N LEU A 294 -21.08 17.66 -7.74
CA LEU A 294 -21.71 18.09 -8.98
C LEU A 294 -22.59 19.35 -8.82
N ARG A 295 -22.64 19.94 -7.63
CA ARG A 295 -23.33 21.21 -7.35
C ARG A 295 -22.32 22.33 -7.18
#